data_AF-A0A0T5PB73-F1
#
_entry.id   AF-A0A0T5PB73-F1
#
_cell.length_a   1.000
_cell.length_b   1.000
_cell.length_c   1.000
_cell.angle_alpha   90.00
_cell.angle_beta   90.00
_cell.angle_gamma   90.00
#
_symmetry.space_group_name_H-M   'P 1'
#
loop_
_entity.id
_entity.type
_entity.pdbx_description
1 polymer ?
#
loop_
_entity_poly.entity_id
_entity_poly.type
_entity_poly.pdbx_seq_one_letter_code
_entity_poly.pdbx_strand_id
1 'polypeptide(L)'
;MTKPETHPDYDALWHLVALGILTPDHAPNGWQVAPDAPRPTRVAVIDTSVAADHPNLRPAINRDLALDLFSTRLGAFPYRDGTARIGALDLNAGTPVVDGLPRASELLAEMVDRLSHDGTAWLDGIQPMTGADFSSHGTAICGLVGARPAIARAADGYPSPVPGHDNVPLPYAGVDPHCEIVPISTNYNPDPEQLILALLYAELIDADVVLIPRTISDPSRTVPELNRMISDHALRDLVAPTAITPAELEMWEELATLLVQVSHQRPIVCAAGNSNEEHGIYPANLASEHNGIISVGAINAKGVGSSYSDTRHVTLCGPSDDGETYDRGEIRLDPHRADQTLPAHASAASNEKFSAFDIISTDVPGIYGYAGGPFLGDEPEIGLREFGSYFCRFGGTSAASAIVAGVLSLARSTGRLSPDADGIEAKSFLLTLGVKVSRAGQEITVPAWNGELSFPDSPAPAETPPATAPA
;
A
#
# COMPACT_ATOMS: atom_id res chain seq x y z
N MET A 1 -6.24 37.33 -14.25
CA MET A 1 -4.96 36.91 -13.65
C MET A 1 -5.32 35.87 -12.61
N THR A 2 -5.08 34.60 -12.92
CA THR A 2 -5.12 33.52 -11.92
C THR A 2 -4.03 33.80 -10.89
N LYS A 3 -4.37 33.75 -9.61
CA LYS A 3 -3.34 33.78 -8.56
C LYS A 3 -2.53 32.47 -8.69
N PRO A 4 -1.21 32.48 -8.50
CA PRO A 4 -0.46 31.24 -8.40
C PRO A 4 -0.94 30.46 -7.17
N GLU A 5 -1.00 29.13 -7.29
CA GLU A 5 -1.16 28.25 -6.13
C GLU A 5 0.05 28.44 -5.20
N THR A 6 -0.19 28.52 -3.90
CA THR A 6 0.86 28.73 -2.89
C THR A 6 0.77 27.63 -1.84
N HIS A 7 1.42 26.51 -2.10
CA HIS A 7 1.64 25.48 -1.09
C HIS A 7 2.94 25.77 -0.32
N PRO A 8 3.00 25.52 1.00
CA PRO A 8 4.27 25.57 1.72
C PRO A 8 5.21 24.48 1.18
N ASP A 9 6.50 24.77 1.15
CA ASP A 9 7.50 23.71 0.96
C ASP A 9 7.33 22.70 2.09
N TYR A 10 7.18 21.41 1.76
CA TYR A 10 7.06 20.36 2.75
C TYR A 10 7.95 19.16 2.46
N ASP A 11 8.32 18.47 3.54
CA ASP A 11 9.22 17.33 3.52
C ASP A 11 8.54 16.12 2.86
N ALA A 12 9.12 15.61 1.76
CA ALA A 12 8.63 14.43 1.05
C ALA A 12 8.61 13.16 1.94
N LEU A 13 9.44 13.12 2.98
CA LEU A 13 9.54 12.01 3.94
C LEU A 13 8.83 12.30 5.26
N TRP A 14 7.93 13.30 5.30
CA TRP A 14 7.25 13.68 6.54
C TRP A 14 6.58 12.51 7.24
N HIS A 15 6.04 11.55 6.48
CA HIS A 15 5.37 10.37 7.03
C HIS A 15 6.33 9.47 7.82
N LEU A 16 7.59 9.34 7.39
CA LEU A 16 8.62 8.59 8.12
C LEU A 16 9.06 9.31 9.40
N VAL A 17 9.18 10.64 9.32
CA VAL A 17 9.48 11.49 10.49
C VAL A 17 8.32 11.47 11.49
N ALA A 18 7.09 11.52 11.00
CA ALA A 18 5.88 11.56 11.83
C ALA A 18 5.67 10.28 12.63
N LEU A 19 6.04 9.12 12.07
CA LEU A 19 6.02 7.84 12.76
C LEU A 19 7.28 7.58 13.61
N GLY A 20 8.22 8.52 13.63
CA GLY A 20 9.49 8.38 14.35
C GLY A 20 10.41 7.31 13.77
N ILE A 21 10.20 6.89 12.51
CA ILE A 21 11.09 5.98 11.78
C ILE A 21 12.39 6.72 11.44
N LEU A 22 12.27 7.94 10.93
CA LEU A 22 13.39 8.84 10.70
C LEU A 22 13.38 9.97 11.74
N THR A 23 14.56 10.46 12.03
CA THR A 23 14.76 11.72 12.76
C THR A 23 14.44 12.92 11.85
N PRO A 24 14.29 14.15 12.39
CA PRO A 24 14.07 15.35 11.55
C PRO A 24 15.19 15.68 10.55
N ASP A 25 16.39 15.13 10.75
CA ASP A 25 17.53 15.18 9.81
C ASP A 25 17.61 13.95 8.87
N HIS A 26 16.52 13.20 8.76
CA HIS A 26 16.35 12.04 7.87
C HIS A 26 17.31 10.87 8.13
N ALA A 27 17.83 10.76 9.36
CA ALA A 27 18.62 9.60 9.79
C ALA A 27 17.73 8.51 10.41
N PRO A 28 18.15 7.22 10.38
CA PRO A 28 17.49 6.16 11.13
C PRO A 28 17.35 6.51 12.62
N ASN A 29 16.12 6.48 13.14
CA ASN A 29 15.84 6.84 14.52
C ASN A 29 16.02 5.64 15.47
N GLY A 30 17.27 5.38 15.85
CA GLY A 30 17.63 4.37 16.85
C GLY A 30 17.46 2.92 16.40
N TRP A 31 17.27 2.68 15.10
CA TRP A 31 17.20 1.34 14.53
C TRP A 31 18.37 1.06 13.59
N GLN A 32 18.75 -0.21 13.53
CA GLN A 32 19.72 -0.76 12.59
C GLN A 32 19.24 -2.17 12.24
N VAL A 33 19.53 -2.60 11.01
CA VAL A 33 19.19 -3.96 10.56
C VAL A 33 20.01 -4.98 11.33
N ALA A 34 19.39 -6.11 11.67
CA ALA A 34 20.08 -7.23 12.29
C ALA A 34 21.16 -7.76 11.33
N PRO A 35 22.44 -7.74 11.72
CA PRO A 35 23.55 -8.07 10.81
C PRO A 35 23.56 -9.56 10.39
N ASP A 36 22.90 -10.42 11.17
CA ASP A 36 22.89 -11.87 11.01
C ASP A 36 21.57 -12.40 10.40
N ALA A 37 20.73 -11.53 9.81
CA ALA A 37 19.50 -11.97 9.16
C ALA A 37 19.82 -12.91 7.97
N PRO A 38 19.22 -14.12 7.90
CA PRO A 38 19.57 -15.12 6.87
C PRO A 38 19.12 -14.73 5.47
N ARG A 39 18.04 -13.93 5.37
CA ARG A 39 17.54 -13.30 4.15
C ARG A 39 16.89 -11.95 4.48
N PRO A 40 16.77 -11.03 3.51
CA PRO A 40 15.92 -9.86 3.67
C PRO A 40 14.49 -10.23 4.06
N THR A 41 13.83 -9.36 4.82
CA THR A 41 12.39 -9.48 5.05
C THR A 41 11.66 -9.37 3.72
N ARG A 42 10.77 -10.32 3.43
CA ARG A 42 10.06 -10.49 2.17
C ARG A 42 8.64 -9.96 2.30
N VAL A 43 8.32 -8.91 1.56
CA VAL A 43 6.97 -8.34 1.48
C VAL A 43 6.33 -8.73 0.14
N ALA A 44 5.31 -9.57 0.18
CA ALA A 44 4.50 -9.88 -0.98
C ALA A 44 3.45 -8.78 -1.20
N VAL A 45 3.45 -8.15 -2.36
CA VAL A 45 2.53 -7.06 -2.70
C VAL A 45 1.55 -7.57 -3.76
N ILE A 46 0.30 -7.79 -3.37
CA ILE A 46 -0.79 -8.21 -4.26
C ILE A 46 -1.50 -6.96 -4.77
N ASP A 47 -1.04 -6.46 -5.91
CA ASP A 47 -1.56 -5.24 -6.54
C ASP A 47 -1.43 -5.33 -8.07
N THR A 48 -1.41 -4.20 -8.76
CA THR A 48 -0.93 -4.05 -10.12
C THR A 48 0.57 -4.30 -10.25
N SER A 49 1.07 -4.22 -11.48
CA SER A 49 2.51 -4.37 -11.75
C SER A 49 3.35 -3.20 -11.22
N VAL A 50 4.67 -3.29 -11.38
CA VAL A 50 5.63 -2.30 -10.87
C VAL A 50 6.64 -1.93 -11.93
N ALA A 51 7.04 -0.66 -11.98
CA ALA A 51 8.23 -0.22 -12.71
C ALA A 51 9.49 -0.72 -11.99
N ALA A 52 9.81 -2.01 -12.16
CA ALA A 52 10.92 -2.67 -11.44
C ALA A 52 12.30 -2.08 -11.78
N ASP A 53 12.44 -1.36 -12.90
CA ASP A 53 13.66 -0.65 -13.28
C ASP A 53 13.77 0.75 -12.67
N HIS A 54 12.75 1.24 -11.97
CA HIS A 54 12.82 2.50 -11.25
C HIS A 54 14.05 2.51 -10.33
N PRO A 55 14.95 3.51 -10.38
CA PRO A 55 16.22 3.46 -9.67
C PRO A 55 16.11 3.21 -8.16
N ASN A 56 15.09 3.79 -7.51
CA ASN A 56 14.84 3.57 -6.08
C ASN A 56 14.24 2.19 -5.76
N LEU A 57 13.62 1.50 -6.73
CA LEU A 57 12.95 0.21 -6.51
C LEU A 57 13.76 -0.98 -7.00
N ARG A 58 14.53 -0.83 -8.07
CA ARG A 58 15.38 -1.87 -8.65
C ARG A 58 16.16 -2.71 -7.63
N PRO A 59 16.79 -2.14 -6.58
CA PRO A 59 17.51 -2.94 -5.60
C PRO A 59 16.60 -3.66 -4.59
N ALA A 60 15.34 -3.25 -4.44
CA ALA A 60 14.36 -3.82 -3.52
C ALA A 60 13.43 -4.87 -4.17
N ILE A 61 13.11 -4.73 -5.46
CA ILE A 61 12.25 -5.70 -6.15
C ILE A 61 12.97 -7.02 -6.38
N ASN A 62 12.44 -8.10 -5.81
CA ASN A 62 12.86 -9.45 -6.12
C ASN A 62 12.26 -9.87 -7.47
N ARG A 63 13.07 -9.72 -8.52
CA ARG A 63 12.68 -10.03 -9.90
C ARG A 63 12.55 -11.53 -10.17
N ASP A 64 13.23 -12.36 -9.37
CA ASP A 64 13.21 -13.81 -9.55
C ASP A 64 11.90 -14.40 -9.04
N LEU A 65 11.29 -13.81 -8.00
CA LEU A 65 10.04 -14.27 -7.42
C LEU A 65 8.82 -13.44 -7.85
N ALA A 66 9.00 -12.32 -8.54
CA ALA A 66 7.87 -11.56 -9.08
C ALA A 66 7.00 -12.44 -9.98
N LEU A 67 5.68 -12.34 -9.83
CA LEU A 67 4.72 -13.16 -10.57
C LEU A 67 3.60 -12.30 -11.12
N ASP A 68 3.32 -12.43 -12.40
CA ASP A 68 2.18 -11.79 -13.05
C ASP A 68 1.05 -12.79 -13.26
N LEU A 69 0.01 -12.69 -12.43
CA LEU A 69 -1.24 -13.43 -12.57
C LEU A 69 -2.27 -12.70 -13.44
N PHE A 70 -2.00 -11.46 -13.87
CA PHE A 70 -2.92 -10.72 -14.73
C PHE A 70 -2.92 -11.28 -16.15
N SER A 71 -1.76 -11.54 -16.74
CA SER A 71 -1.66 -12.05 -18.12
C SER A 71 -2.07 -13.52 -18.25
N THR A 72 -1.79 -14.33 -17.23
CA THR A 72 -1.98 -15.79 -17.28
C THR A 72 -2.48 -16.34 -15.95
N ARG A 73 -3.41 -17.29 -16.02
CA ARG A 73 -4.10 -17.90 -14.88
C ARG A 73 -3.14 -18.38 -13.78
N LEU A 74 -2.15 -19.22 -14.10
CA LEU A 74 -1.17 -19.75 -13.14
C LEU A 74 0.13 -18.95 -13.11
N GLY A 75 0.12 -17.75 -13.68
CA GLY A 75 1.20 -16.79 -13.57
C GLY A 75 2.34 -16.96 -14.58
N ALA A 76 3.01 -15.84 -14.83
CA ALA A 76 4.22 -15.75 -15.62
C ALA A 76 5.28 -14.92 -14.88
N PHE A 77 6.57 -15.25 -15.08
CA PHE A 77 7.69 -14.53 -14.47
C PHE A 77 8.12 -13.36 -15.37
N PRO A 78 7.78 -12.10 -15.02
CA PRO A 78 7.90 -10.95 -15.93
C PRO A 78 9.32 -10.55 -16.27
N TYR A 79 10.27 -10.81 -15.39
CA TYR A 79 11.65 -10.33 -15.52
C TYR A 79 12.62 -11.42 -15.98
N ARG A 80 12.10 -12.53 -16.47
CA ARG A 80 12.86 -13.65 -17.02
C ARG A 80 12.59 -13.74 -18.52
N ASP A 81 13.55 -14.30 -19.27
CA ASP A 81 13.30 -14.68 -20.66
C ASP A 81 12.13 -15.67 -20.72
N GLY A 82 11.17 -15.45 -21.61
CA GLY A 82 9.93 -16.23 -21.62
C GLY A 82 10.10 -17.73 -21.84
N THR A 83 11.20 -18.12 -22.50
CA THR A 83 11.55 -19.52 -22.77
C THR A 83 12.46 -20.13 -21.70
N ALA A 84 12.98 -19.32 -20.78
CA ALA A 84 13.80 -19.80 -19.68
C ALA A 84 13.01 -20.75 -18.78
N ARG A 85 13.70 -21.74 -18.24
CA ARG A 85 13.14 -22.61 -17.19
C ARG A 85 13.05 -21.84 -15.88
N ILE A 86 12.03 -22.15 -15.07
CA ILE A 86 11.87 -21.57 -13.74
C ILE A 86 13.05 -21.96 -12.84
N GLY A 87 13.56 -23.18 -12.96
CA GLY A 87 14.63 -23.66 -12.09
C GLY A 87 14.15 -23.90 -10.66
N ALA A 88 15.09 -24.10 -9.73
CA ALA A 88 14.75 -24.39 -8.34
C ALA A 88 14.24 -23.11 -7.64
N LEU A 89 13.00 -23.18 -7.15
CA LEU A 89 12.44 -22.22 -6.21
C LEU A 89 12.35 -22.90 -4.83
N ASP A 90 12.69 -22.17 -3.78
CA ASP A 90 12.47 -22.61 -2.41
C ASP A 90 11.01 -22.32 -2.06
N LEU A 91 10.16 -23.36 -2.15
CA LEU A 91 8.71 -23.25 -1.99
C LEU A 91 8.21 -24.07 -0.80
N ASN A 92 7.36 -23.45 0.01
CA ASN A 92 6.65 -24.09 1.11
C ASN A 92 5.39 -24.83 0.62
N ALA A 93 5.59 -25.89 -0.17
CA ALA A 93 4.50 -26.71 -0.71
C ALA A 93 3.73 -27.52 0.35
N GLY A 94 4.20 -27.55 1.61
CA GLY A 94 3.58 -28.27 2.72
C GLY A 94 2.62 -27.42 3.57
N THR A 95 2.27 -26.22 3.12
CA THR A 95 1.44 -25.27 3.87
C THR A 95 0.04 -25.82 4.21
N PRO A 96 -0.43 -25.69 5.47
CA PRO A 96 -1.74 -26.17 5.90
C PRO A 96 -2.88 -25.17 5.63
N VAL A 97 -2.60 -24.01 5.02
CA VAL A 97 -3.59 -22.93 4.87
C VAL A 97 -4.77 -23.28 3.96
N VAL A 98 -4.71 -24.40 3.22
CA VAL A 98 -5.80 -24.89 2.37
C VAL A 98 -6.65 -25.97 3.02
N ASP A 99 -6.37 -26.34 4.27
CA ASP A 99 -7.11 -27.39 4.99
C ASP A 99 -8.60 -27.05 5.07
N GLY A 100 -9.43 -27.93 4.50
CA GLY A 100 -10.89 -27.75 4.43
C GLY A 100 -11.38 -26.89 3.26
N LEU A 101 -10.49 -26.42 2.39
CA LEU A 101 -10.80 -25.62 1.20
C LEU A 101 -10.53 -26.43 -0.09
N PRO A 102 -11.54 -27.13 -0.64
CA PRO A 102 -11.33 -28.03 -1.77
C PRO A 102 -10.84 -27.29 -3.04
N ARG A 103 -11.39 -26.11 -3.37
CA ARG A 103 -10.93 -25.37 -4.56
C ARG A 103 -9.55 -24.78 -4.36
N ALA A 104 -9.28 -24.18 -3.20
CA ALA A 104 -7.93 -23.68 -2.91
C ALA A 104 -6.88 -24.81 -2.90
N SER A 105 -7.25 -26.02 -2.43
CA SER A 105 -6.38 -27.20 -2.49
C SER A 105 -6.09 -27.66 -3.93
N GLU A 106 -7.11 -27.68 -4.79
CA GLU A 106 -6.96 -27.97 -6.22
C GLU A 106 -6.02 -26.94 -6.89
N LEU A 107 -6.26 -25.65 -6.64
CA LEU A 107 -5.46 -24.55 -7.18
C LEU A 107 -4.02 -24.56 -6.66
N LEU A 108 -3.79 -24.91 -5.40
CA LEU A 108 -2.45 -25.08 -4.84
C LEU A 108 -1.69 -26.18 -5.55
N ALA A 109 -2.33 -27.32 -5.82
CA ALA A 109 -1.71 -28.43 -6.54
C ALA A 109 -1.35 -28.03 -7.99
N GLU A 110 -2.26 -27.34 -8.69
CA GLU A 110 -2.00 -26.79 -10.03
C GLU A 110 -0.84 -25.78 -10.00
N MET A 111 -0.80 -24.91 -9.00
CA MET A 111 0.24 -23.90 -8.86
C MET A 111 1.61 -24.53 -8.56
N VAL A 112 1.68 -25.53 -7.68
CA VAL A 112 2.92 -26.26 -7.39
C VAL A 112 3.44 -26.99 -8.63
N ASP A 113 2.57 -27.62 -9.41
CA ASP A 113 2.95 -28.26 -10.68
C ASP A 113 3.47 -27.23 -11.70
N ARG A 114 2.77 -26.10 -11.85
CA ARG A 114 3.17 -24.97 -12.70
C ARG A 114 4.53 -24.40 -12.33
N LEU A 115 4.81 -24.29 -11.04
CA LEU A 115 6.05 -23.75 -10.48
C LEU A 115 7.18 -24.79 -10.42
N SER A 116 6.98 -25.98 -11.00
CA SER A 116 8.01 -27.00 -11.10
C SER A 116 9.26 -26.47 -11.82
N HIS A 117 10.41 -27.03 -11.45
CA HIS A 117 11.72 -26.64 -11.97
C HIS A 117 11.82 -26.61 -13.51
N ASP A 118 11.09 -27.49 -14.18
CA ASP A 118 11.05 -27.61 -15.63
C ASP A 118 10.00 -26.69 -16.27
N GLY A 119 9.13 -26.02 -15.52
CA GLY A 119 8.18 -25.07 -16.09
C GLY A 119 8.88 -23.90 -16.81
N THR A 120 8.26 -23.34 -17.84
CA THR A 120 8.76 -22.13 -18.51
C THR A 120 8.38 -20.88 -17.74
N ALA A 121 9.18 -19.82 -17.87
CA ALA A 121 8.89 -18.53 -17.27
C ALA A 121 7.54 -17.98 -17.75
N TRP A 122 7.26 -18.05 -19.05
CA TRP A 122 5.98 -17.62 -19.61
C TRP A 122 5.12 -18.84 -19.96
N LEU A 123 3.96 -18.92 -19.32
CA LEU A 123 2.98 -19.96 -19.61
C LEU A 123 2.41 -19.69 -21.01
N ASP A 124 2.42 -20.71 -21.86
CA ASP A 124 1.95 -20.66 -23.25
C ASP A 124 2.57 -19.54 -24.11
N GLY A 125 3.74 -19.02 -23.70
CA GLY A 125 4.41 -17.91 -24.38
C GLY A 125 3.69 -16.56 -24.27
N ILE A 126 2.71 -16.45 -23.35
CA ILE A 126 1.96 -15.21 -23.12
C ILE A 126 2.88 -14.21 -22.40
N GLN A 127 2.98 -13.01 -22.97
CA GLN A 127 3.78 -11.93 -22.41
C GLN A 127 3.15 -11.39 -21.12
N PRO A 128 3.93 -11.20 -20.05
CA PRO A 128 3.47 -10.61 -18.81
C PRO A 128 3.02 -9.15 -18.95
N MET A 129 2.00 -8.76 -18.21
CA MET A 129 1.40 -7.43 -18.24
C MET A 129 2.09 -6.50 -17.21
N THR A 130 3.38 -6.25 -17.42
CA THR A 130 4.19 -5.36 -16.56
C THR A 130 4.61 -4.08 -17.29
N GLY A 131 3.79 -3.66 -18.25
CA GLY A 131 3.98 -2.40 -18.96
C GLY A 131 3.83 -1.19 -18.03
N ALA A 132 4.43 -0.08 -18.44
CA ALA A 132 4.39 1.19 -17.71
C ALA A 132 2.94 1.68 -17.46
N ASP A 133 2.04 1.43 -18.43
CA ASP A 133 0.61 1.73 -18.40
C ASP A 133 -0.19 0.94 -17.35
N PHE A 134 0.37 -0.15 -16.81
CA PHE A 134 -0.26 -1.00 -15.79
C PHE A 134 0.46 -0.96 -14.44
N SER A 135 1.44 -0.05 -14.26
CA SER A 135 2.38 -0.13 -13.13
C SER A 135 2.24 0.97 -12.08
N SER A 136 1.40 1.99 -12.28
CA SER A 136 1.47 3.23 -11.49
C SER A 136 1.13 3.02 -10.01
N HIS A 137 0.03 2.32 -9.70
CA HIS A 137 -0.37 2.07 -8.31
C HIS A 137 0.63 1.16 -7.58
N GLY A 138 1.00 0.02 -8.19
CA GLY A 138 1.96 -0.91 -7.60
C GLY A 138 3.35 -0.28 -7.40
N THR A 139 3.77 0.62 -8.30
CA THR A 139 5.02 1.39 -8.15
C THR A 139 4.98 2.32 -6.95
N ALA A 140 3.90 3.09 -6.78
CA ALA A 140 3.73 3.95 -5.62
C ALA A 140 3.68 3.16 -4.30
N ILE A 141 3.03 1.99 -4.29
CA ILE A 141 2.98 1.12 -3.11
C ILE A 141 4.36 0.57 -2.75
N CYS A 142 5.08 0.01 -3.73
CA CYS A 142 6.42 -0.53 -3.49
C CYS A 142 7.39 0.56 -2.99
N GLY A 143 7.22 1.80 -3.46
CA GLY A 143 7.95 2.97 -2.99
C GLY A 143 7.85 3.16 -1.49
N LEU A 144 6.63 3.18 -0.97
CA LEU A 144 6.35 3.40 0.44
C LEU A 144 6.85 2.26 1.33
N VAL A 145 6.81 1.03 0.83
CA VAL A 145 7.29 -0.14 1.57
C VAL A 145 8.81 -0.09 1.72
N GLY A 146 9.56 0.03 0.63
CA GLY A 146 10.99 -0.28 0.66
C GLY A 146 11.85 0.34 -0.43
N ALA A 147 11.47 1.49 -0.99
CA ALA A 147 12.37 2.25 -1.85
C ALA A 147 13.71 2.53 -1.15
N ARG A 148 14.80 2.54 -1.93
CA ARG A 148 16.15 2.85 -1.47
C ARG A 148 16.63 4.15 -2.11
N PRO A 149 17.30 5.05 -1.37
CA PRO A 149 17.95 6.20 -1.98
C PRO A 149 18.92 5.74 -3.09
N ALA A 150 18.89 6.45 -4.22
CA ALA A 150 19.68 6.08 -5.40
C ALA A 150 20.37 7.30 -5.99
N ILE A 151 21.38 7.04 -6.81
CA ILE A 151 21.97 8.03 -7.72
C ILE A 151 21.76 7.51 -9.12
N ALA A 152 21.13 8.31 -9.97
CA ALA A 152 20.94 7.97 -11.37
C ALA A 152 21.54 9.06 -12.26
N ARG A 153 22.07 8.64 -13.42
CA ARG A 153 22.68 9.56 -14.38
C ARG A 153 21.58 10.22 -15.20
N ALA A 154 21.67 11.50 -15.51
CA ALA A 154 20.85 12.14 -16.54
C ALA A 154 21.09 11.44 -17.89
N ALA A 155 20.03 11.23 -18.65
CA ALA A 155 20.12 10.63 -19.98
C ALA A 155 20.86 11.56 -20.94
N ASP A 156 21.64 10.98 -21.85
CA ASP A 156 22.41 11.76 -22.82
C ASP A 156 21.45 12.63 -23.68
N GLY A 157 21.78 13.92 -23.80
CA GLY A 157 20.94 14.88 -24.53
C GLY A 157 19.81 15.51 -23.71
N TYR A 158 19.66 15.13 -22.44
CA TYR A 158 18.68 15.73 -21.52
C TYR A 158 19.38 16.58 -20.45
N PRO A 159 18.79 17.72 -20.05
CA PRO A 159 19.37 18.55 -19.02
C PRO A 159 19.30 17.83 -17.67
N SER A 160 20.41 17.82 -16.94
CA SER A 160 20.36 17.39 -15.54
C SER A 160 19.51 18.38 -14.73
N PRO A 161 18.60 17.90 -13.87
CA PRO A 161 17.91 18.74 -12.90
C PRO A 161 18.88 19.36 -11.87
N VAL A 162 20.10 18.82 -11.74
CA VAL A 162 21.17 19.37 -10.89
C VAL A 162 22.18 20.12 -11.77
N PRO A 163 22.26 21.46 -11.69
CA PRO A 163 23.15 22.24 -12.54
C PRO A 163 24.61 21.80 -12.44
N GLY A 164 25.21 21.43 -13.58
CA GLY A 164 26.63 21.06 -13.67
C GLY A 164 26.98 19.64 -13.21
N HIS A 165 25.98 18.80 -12.90
CA HIS A 165 26.19 17.41 -12.48
C HIS A 165 25.37 16.44 -13.32
N ASP A 166 26.01 15.44 -13.92
CA ASP A 166 25.30 14.40 -14.65
C ASP A 166 24.65 13.36 -13.72
N ASN A 167 25.05 13.32 -12.45
CA ASN A 167 24.48 12.44 -11.44
C ASN A 167 23.39 13.17 -10.65
N VAL A 168 22.19 12.61 -10.67
CA VAL A 168 21.01 13.12 -9.98
C VAL A 168 20.76 12.26 -8.75
N PRO A 169 20.78 12.84 -7.55
CA PRO A 169 20.37 12.13 -6.35
C PRO A 169 18.85 11.94 -6.35
N LEU A 170 18.42 10.73 -6.04
CA LEU A 170 17.04 10.35 -5.82
C LEU A 170 16.91 9.92 -4.35
N PRO A 171 16.76 10.87 -3.41
CA PRO A 171 16.97 10.63 -1.98
C PRO A 171 15.81 9.91 -1.28
N TYR A 172 14.77 9.52 -2.02
CA TYR A 172 13.58 8.89 -1.44
C TYR A 172 13.88 7.51 -0.86
N ALA A 173 13.33 7.24 0.32
CA ALA A 173 13.37 5.95 0.99
C ALA A 173 11.96 5.55 1.40
N GLY A 174 11.65 4.25 1.30
CA GLY A 174 10.48 3.67 1.94
C GLY A 174 10.73 3.42 3.42
N VAL A 175 9.74 2.84 4.10
CA VAL A 175 9.83 2.55 5.54
C VAL A 175 10.95 1.56 5.86
N ASP A 176 11.06 0.47 5.09
CA ASP A 176 12.11 -0.53 5.24
C ASP A 176 12.96 -0.61 3.96
N PRO A 177 14.01 0.21 3.82
CA PRO A 177 14.89 0.17 2.66
C PRO A 177 15.75 -1.11 2.58
N HIS A 178 15.63 -2.04 3.54
CA HIS A 178 16.41 -3.28 3.56
C HIS A 178 15.59 -4.52 3.23
N CYS A 179 14.27 -4.39 3.07
CA CYS A 179 13.41 -5.48 2.64
C CYS A 179 13.69 -5.89 1.18
N GLU A 180 13.15 -7.06 0.83
CA GLU A 180 12.85 -7.43 -0.54
C GLU A 180 11.34 -7.39 -0.77
N ILE A 181 10.93 -6.92 -1.94
CA ILE A 181 9.53 -6.81 -2.33
C ILE A 181 9.28 -7.80 -3.46
N VAL A 182 8.24 -8.63 -3.33
CA VAL A 182 7.79 -9.54 -4.37
C VAL A 182 6.44 -9.03 -4.92
N PRO A 183 6.43 -8.40 -6.10
CA PRO A 183 5.21 -8.00 -6.77
C PRO A 183 4.46 -9.23 -7.26
N ILE A 184 3.19 -9.33 -6.88
CA ILE A 184 2.24 -10.33 -7.37
C ILE A 184 1.14 -9.57 -8.11
N SER A 185 1.30 -9.45 -9.42
CA SER A 185 0.44 -8.63 -10.25
C SER A 185 -0.89 -9.32 -10.51
N THR A 186 -1.96 -8.60 -10.27
CA THR A 186 -3.35 -9.04 -10.46
C THR A 186 -4.11 -7.94 -11.21
N ASN A 187 -5.25 -8.29 -11.81
CA ASN A 187 -6.11 -7.29 -12.43
C ASN A 187 -6.80 -6.44 -11.34
N TYR A 188 -7.43 -5.32 -11.72
CA TYR A 188 -8.35 -4.60 -10.85
C TYR A 188 -9.76 -5.20 -10.83
N ASN A 189 -10.09 -6.08 -11.79
CA ASN A 189 -11.41 -6.67 -11.90
C ASN A 189 -11.50 -7.94 -11.03
N PRO A 190 -12.16 -7.89 -9.87
CA PRO A 190 -12.09 -8.96 -8.87
C PRO A 190 -12.44 -10.32 -9.46
N ASP A 191 -11.47 -11.23 -9.42
CA ASP A 191 -11.61 -12.65 -9.74
C ASP A 191 -11.18 -13.45 -8.51
N PRO A 192 -12.08 -14.19 -7.84
CA PRO A 192 -11.74 -14.91 -6.61
C PRO A 192 -10.66 -15.96 -6.84
N GLU A 193 -10.60 -16.57 -8.03
CA GLU A 193 -9.58 -17.56 -8.35
C GLU A 193 -8.19 -16.93 -8.43
N GLN A 194 -8.06 -15.80 -9.14
CA GLN A 194 -6.80 -15.06 -9.25
C GLN A 194 -6.30 -14.60 -7.88
N LEU A 195 -7.21 -14.15 -7.01
CA LEU A 195 -6.88 -13.71 -5.65
C LEU A 195 -6.47 -14.89 -4.74
N ILE A 196 -7.13 -16.05 -4.88
CA ILE A 196 -6.72 -17.29 -4.21
C ILE A 196 -5.29 -17.65 -4.63
N LEU A 197 -5.01 -17.69 -5.94
CA LEU A 197 -3.68 -18.00 -6.47
C LEU A 197 -2.62 -17.00 -5.99
N ALA A 198 -2.95 -15.70 -5.89
CA ALA A 198 -2.04 -14.69 -5.36
C ALA A 198 -1.68 -14.94 -3.88
N LEU A 199 -2.66 -15.31 -3.06
CA LEU A 199 -2.44 -15.65 -1.64
C LEU A 199 -1.65 -16.96 -1.48
N LEU A 200 -2.00 -17.99 -2.26
CA LEU A 200 -1.27 -19.25 -2.27
C LEU A 200 0.17 -19.05 -2.71
N TYR A 201 0.42 -18.19 -3.70
CA TYR A 201 1.79 -17.87 -4.10
C TYR A 201 2.56 -17.14 -3.02
N ALA A 202 1.95 -16.13 -2.37
CA ALA A 202 2.57 -15.42 -1.25
C ALA A 202 2.94 -16.40 -0.12
N GLU A 203 2.06 -17.38 0.15
CA GLU A 203 2.31 -18.47 1.08
C GLU A 203 3.49 -19.36 0.64
N LEU A 204 3.46 -19.85 -0.60
CA LEU A 204 4.47 -20.73 -1.17
C LEU A 204 5.88 -20.12 -1.14
N ILE A 205 6.01 -18.81 -1.36
CA ILE A 205 7.30 -18.12 -1.31
C ILE A 205 7.69 -17.68 0.11
N ASP A 206 7.02 -18.11 1.17
CA ASP A 206 7.33 -17.73 2.55
C ASP A 206 7.52 -16.21 2.76
N ALA A 207 6.65 -15.40 2.14
CA ALA A 207 6.52 -13.98 2.44
C ALA A 207 6.28 -13.72 3.94
N ASP A 208 7.04 -12.81 4.53
CA ASP A 208 6.91 -12.45 5.95
C ASP A 208 5.76 -11.48 6.23
N VAL A 209 5.35 -10.73 5.21
CA VAL A 209 4.21 -9.80 5.22
C VAL A 209 3.50 -9.89 3.88
N VAL A 210 2.17 -10.00 3.91
CA VAL A 210 1.32 -9.89 2.71
C VAL A 210 0.62 -8.54 2.73
N LEU A 211 0.80 -7.75 1.68
CA LEU A 211 0.17 -6.44 1.51
C LEU A 211 -0.89 -6.52 0.40
N ILE A 212 -2.13 -6.16 0.73
CA ILE A 212 -3.24 -5.97 -0.19
C ILE A 212 -3.68 -4.50 -0.08
N PRO A 213 -3.07 -3.59 -0.83
CA PRO A 213 -3.24 -2.15 -0.66
C PRO A 213 -4.50 -1.63 -1.38
N ARG A 214 -5.55 -2.44 -1.44
CA ARG A 214 -6.78 -2.15 -2.19
C ARG A 214 -7.96 -2.89 -1.59
N THR A 215 -9.16 -2.39 -1.89
CA THR A 215 -10.39 -3.13 -1.63
C THR A 215 -10.64 -4.14 -2.75
N ILE A 216 -11.41 -5.18 -2.42
CA ILE A 216 -11.83 -6.23 -3.36
C ILE A 216 -13.36 -6.18 -3.38
N SER A 217 -13.96 -6.06 -4.57
CA SER A 217 -15.42 -6.03 -4.70
C SER A 217 -15.99 -7.45 -4.68
N ASP A 218 -16.05 -8.06 -3.49
CA ASP A 218 -16.78 -9.30 -3.25
C ASP A 218 -18.29 -9.01 -3.31
N PRO A 219 -19.05 -9.68 -4.20
CA PRO A 219 -20.49 -9.42 -4.38
C PRO A 219 -21.36 -9.76 -3.17
N SER A 220 -20.86 -10.59 -2.25
CA SER A 220 -21.55 -11.01 -1.02
C SER A 220 -21.14 -10.19 0.21
N ARG A 221 -19.99 -9.50 0.15
CA ARG A 221 -19.40 -8.70 1.25
C ARG A 221 -19.27 -7.21 0.91
N THR A 222 -20.02 -6.73 -0.08
CA THR A 222 -20.09 -5.31 -0.47
C THR A 222 -20.73 -4.46 0.62
N VAL A 223 -20.23 -3.24 0.81
CA VAL A 223 -20.79 -2.21 1.71
C VAL A 223 -21.51 -1.14 0.85
N PRO A 224 -22.75 -0.73 1.18
CA PRO A 224 -23.60 -1.24 2.26
C PRO A 224 -24.01 -2.70 2.02
N GLU A 225 -24.22 -3.46 3.10
CA GLU A 225 -24.55 -4.89 3.02
C GLU A 225 -25.74 -5.16 2.08
N LEU A 226 -25.48 -5.88 0.99
CA LEU A 226 -26.49 -6.22 -0.02
C LEU A 226 -27.21 -7.55 0.28
N ASN A 227 -26.97 -8.14 1.45
CA ASN A 227 -27.59 -9.41 1.86
C ASN A 227 -29.04 -9.26 2.38
N ARG A 228 -29.57 -8.02 2.40
CA ARG A 228 -30.95 -7.74 2.79
C ARG A 228 -31.93 -8.41 1.82
N MET A 229 -32.92 -9.12 2.34
CA MET A 229 -34.00 -9.68 1.53
C MET A 229 -35.01 -8.59 1.13
N ILE A 230 -35.34 -8.53 -0.16
CA ILE A 230 -36.46 -7.77 -0.72
C ILE A 230 -37.42 -8.78 -1.34
N SER A 231 -38.57 -8.98 -0.69
CA SER A 231 -39.45 -10.12 -0.94
C SER A 231 -38.68 -11.44 -0.76
N ASP A 232 -38.61 -12.28 -1.79
CA ASP A 232 -37.94 -13.59 -1.76
C ASP A 232 -36.53 -13.58 -2.41
N HIS A 233 -35.99 -12.40 -2.73
CA HIS A 233 -34.68 -12.26 -3.37
C HIS A 233 -33.73 -11.47 -2.46
N ALA A 234 -32.45 -11.85 -2.43
CA ALA A 234 -31.45 -11.00 -1.79
C ALA A 234 -31.24 -9.74 -2.65
N LEU A 235 -31.09 -8.58 -2.02
CA LEU A 235 -30.86 -7.31 -2.71
C LEU A 235 -29.67 -7.40 -3.66
N ARG A 236 -28.60 -8.11 -3.26
CA ARG A 236 -27.43 -8.37 -4.11
C ARG A 236 -27.80 -8.99 -5.45
N ASP A 237 -28.73 -9.96 -5.47
CA ASP A 237 -29.14 -10.66 -6.68
C ASP A 237 -29.96 -9.74 -7.60
N LEU A 238 -30.67 -8.77 -7.02
CA LEU A 238 -31.49 -7.80 -7.75
C LEU A 238 -30.67 -6.66 -8.36
N VAL A 239 -29.53 -6.29 -7.75
CA VAL A 239 -28.67 -5.18 -8.20
C VAL A 239 -27.41 -5.64 -8.91
N ALA A 240 -27.12 -6.94 -8.90
CA ALA A 240 -25.97 -7.49 -9.60
C ALA A 240 -26.08 -7.19 -11.11
N PRO A 241 -25.05 -6.59 -11.73
CA PRO A 241 -25.07 -6.29 -13.16
C PRO A 241 -25.06 -7.57 -14.00
N THR A 242 -24.57 -8.67 -13.44
CA THR A 242 -24.49 -10.00 -14.04
C THR A 242 -24.87 -11.08 -13.03
N ALA A 243 -25.45 -12.18 -13.48
CA ALA A 243 -25.74 -13.32 -12.62
C ALA A 243 -24.45 -13.96 -12.10
N ILE A 244 -24.37 -14.15 -10.79
CA ILE A 244 -23.24 -14.81 -10.12
C ILE A 244 -23.60 -16.29 -9.97
N THR A 245 -22.70 -17.17 -10.40
CA THR A 245 -22.96 -18.62 -10.32
C THR A 245 -22.74 -19.15 -8.91
N PRO A 246 -23.41 -20.27 -8.51
CA PRO A 246 -23.13 -20.89 -7.20
C PRO A 246 -21.66 -21.26 -7.00
N ALA A 247 -20.98 -21.74 -8.05
CA ALA A 247 -19.56 -22.07 -8.00
C ALA A 247 -18.68 -20.84 -7.74
N GLU A 248 -19.03 -19.69 -8.33
CA GLU A 248 -18.33 -18.43 -8.08
C GLU A 248 -18.56 -17.93 -6.65
N LEU A 249 -19.77 -18.05 -6.11
CA LEU A 249 -20.04 -17.74 -4.70
C LEU A 249 -19.24 -18.63 -3.75
N GLU A 250 -19.14 -19.94 -4.05
CA GLU A 250 -18.30 -20.86 -3.28
C GLU A 250 -16.82 -20.44 -3.29
N MET A 251 -16.29 -19.99 -4.44
CA MET A 251 -14.92 -19.49 -4.51
C MET A 251 -14.72 -18.19 -3.72
N TRP A 252 -15.69 -17.27 -3.70
CA TRP A 252 -15.64 -16.08 -2.85
C TRP A 252 -15.61 -16.43 -1.36
N GLU A 253 -16.41 -17.41 -0.93
CA GLU A 253 -16.39 -17.93 0.44
C GLU A 253 -15.06 -18.63 0.79
N GLU A 254 -14.52 -19.43 -0.13
CA GLU A 254 -13.20 -20.04 0.05
C GLU A 254 -12.09 -18.98 0.14
N LEU A 255 -12.11 -17.94 -0.70
CA LEU A 255 -11.16 -16.83 -0.62
C LEU A 255 -11.22 -16.12 0.74
N ALA A 256 -12.42 -15.84 1.25
CA ALA A 256 -12.59 -15.23 2.57
C ALA A 256 -12.03 -16.10 3.69
N THR A 257 -12.21 -17.43 3.61
CA THR A 257 -11.67 -18.38 4.58
C THR A 257 -10.15 -18.49 4.47
N LEU A 258 -9.63 -18.55 3.23
CA LEU A 258 -8.20 -18.61 2.95
C LEU A 258 -7.47 -17.37 3.48
N LEU A 259 -8.03 -16.17 3.30
CA LEU A 259 -7.47 -14.93 3.86
C LEU A 259 -7.28 -15.06 5.38
N VAL A 260 -8.26 -15.59 6.10
CA VAL A 260 -8.15 -15.82 7.54
C VAL A 260 -7.09 -16.88 7.84
N GLN A 261 -7.08 -18.02 7.13
CA GLN A 261 -6.10 -19.10 7.33
C GLN A 261 -4.64 -18.66 7.07
N VAL A 262 -4.39 -17.96 5.97
CA VAL A 262 -3.08 -17.34 5.68
C VAL A 262 -2.72 -16.33 6.75
N SER A 263 -3.69 -15.52 7.20
CA SER A 263 -3.44 -14.51 8.24
C SER A 263 -3.03 -15.07 9.60
N HIS A 264 -3.27 -16.36 9.86
CA HIS A 264 -2.76 -17.00 11.06
C HIS A 264 -1.26 -17.28 10.97
N GLN A 265 -0.74 -17.59 9.78
CA GLN A 265 0.67 -17.89 9.57
C GLN A 265 1.51 -16.62 9.38
N ARG A 266 0.96 -15.62 8.67
CA ARG A 266 1.65 -14.38 8.33
C ARG A 266 0.69 -13.19 8.38
N PRO A 267 1.14 -12.00 8.79
CA PRO A 267 0.26 -10.83 8.81
C PRO A 267 -0.18 -10.44 7.40
N ILE A 268 -1.48 -10.17 7.26
CA ILE A 268 -2.06 -9.59 6.02
C ILE A 268 -2.44 -8.15 6.33
N VAL A 269 -1.79 -7.19 5.67
CA VAL A 269 -2.08 -5.77 5.81
C VAL A 269 -2.96 -5.31 4.66
N CYS A 270 -4.13 -4.76 4.98
CA CYS A 270 -5.15 -4.38 4.00
C CYS A 270 -5.56 -2.92 4.13
N ALA A 271 -5.78 -2.25 3.00
CA ALA A 271 -6.40 -0.94 2.95
C ALA A 271 -7.87 -1.01 3.42
N ALA A 272 -8.29 -0.14 4.34
CA ALA A 272 -9.66 -0.14 4.86
C ALA A 272 -10.71 0.37 3.85
N GLY A 273 -10.29 1.08 2.79
CA GLY A 273 -11.19 1.64 1.77
C GLY A 273 -11.35 3.15 1.87
N ASN A 274 -11.71 3.78 0.75
CA ASN A 274 -11.74 5.24 0.58
C ASN A 274 -13.18 5.78 0.42
N SER A 275 -14.17 5.12 1.02
CA SER A 275 -15.58 5.48 0.91
C SER A 275 -16.17 6.03 2.21
N ASN A 276 -15.34 6.25 3.24
CA ASN A 276 -15.75 6.70 4.57
C ASN A 276 -16.85 5.81 5.20
N GLU A 277 -16.72 4.50 5.02
CA GLU A 277 -17.63 3.50 5.57
C GLU A 277 -17.24 3.15 7.01
N GLU A 278 -18.22 2.93 7.89
CA GLU A 278 -18.00 2.70 9.34
C GLU A 278 -17.09 1.50 9.65
N HIS A 279 -17.04 0.52 8.75
CA HIS A 279 -16.18 -0.65 8.83
C HIS A 279 -15.28 -0.71 7.58
N GLY A 280 -14.12 -1.35 7.71
CA GLY A 280 -13.25 -1.59 6.57
C GLY A 280 -13.98 -2.36 5.45
N ILE A 281 -13.72 -2.01 4.20
CA ILE A 281 -14.27 -2.71 3.03
C ILE A 281 -13.45 -3.99 2.79
N TYR A 282 -14.09 -5.05 2.30
CA TYR A 282 -13.43 -6.33 2.03
C TYR A 282 -12.11 -6.15 1.25
N PRO A 283 -11.00 -6.79 1.67
CA PRO A 283 -10.91 -7.81 2.73
C PRO A 283 -10.73 -7.27 4.16
N ALA A 284 -10.67 -5.95 4.34
CA ALA A 284 -10.37 -5.34 5.64
C ALA A 284 -11.47 -5.57 6.71
N ASN A 285 -12.73 -5.80 6.32
CA ASN A 285 -13.80 -6.22 7.25
C ASN A 285 -13.57 -7.58 7.90
N LEU A 286 -12.68 -8.42 7.36
CA LEU A 286 -12.35 -9.72 7.97
C LEU A 286 -11.43 -9.57 9.18
N ALA A 287 -10.84 -8.39 9.41
CA ALA A 287 -9.96 -8.15 10.54
C ALA A 287 -10.70 -8.36 11.88
N SER A 288 -10.13 -9.22 12.74
CA SER A 288 -10.66 -9.47 14.08
C SER A 288 -9.53 -9.62 15.10
N GLU A 289 -9.85 -9.62 16.39
CA GLU A 289 -8.86 -9.86 17.46
C GLU A 289 -8.24 -11.27 17.40
N HIS A 290 -8.82 -12.19 16.63
CA HIS A 290 -8.44 -13.60 16.59
C HIS A 290 -7.68 -14.01 15.33
N ASN A 291 -7.35 -13.07 14.44
CA ASN A 291 -6.61 -13.33 13.21
C ASN A 291 -5.53 -12.26 12.95
N GLY A 292 -4.58 -12.55 12.06
CA GLY A 292 -3.49 -11.64 11.71
C GLY A 292 -3.82 -10.64 10.59
N ILE A 293 -5.10 -10.44 10.26
CA ILE A 293 -5.51 -9.42 9.29
C ILE A 293 -5.48 -8.05 9.97
N ILE A 294 -4.82 -7.08 9.34
CA ILE A 294 -4.64 -5.72 9.83
C ILE A 294 -5.36 -4.78 8.87
N SER A 295 -6.52 -4.29 9.32
CA SER A 295 -7.30 -3.26 8.61
C SER A 295 -6.72 -1.88 8.90
N VAL A 296 -6.26 -1.18 7.86
CA VAL A 296 -5.55 0.09 7.98
C VAL A 296 -6.37 1.25 7.43
N GLY A 297 -6.79 2.15 8.33
CA GLY A 297 -7.36 3.46 7.97
C GLY A 297 -6.28 4.50 7.64
N ALA A 298 -6.71 5.67 7.19
CA ALA A 298 -5.82 6.76 6.78
C ALA A 298 -5.94 7.97 7.72
N ILE A 299 -4.80 8.58 8.06
CA ILE A 299 -4.72 9.89 8.72
C ILE A 299 -3.92 10.87 7.88
N ASN A 300 -4.29 12.14 7.91
CA ASN A 300 -3.57 13.19 7.20
C ASN A 300 -2.39 13.75 8.04
N ALA A 301 -1.65 14.71 7.49
CA ALA A 301 -0.50 15.31 8.14
C ALA A 301 -0.82 16.22 9.35
N LYS A 302 -2.09 16.32 9.76
CA LYS A 302 -2.53 16.90 11.04
C LYS A 302 -2.80 15.84 12.10
N GLY A 303 -2.64 14.56 11.79
CA GLY A 303 -2.97 13.46 12.69
C GLY A 303 -4.48 13.34 12.97
N VAL A 304 -5.33 13.77 12.04
CA VAL A 304 -6.78 13.48 12.04
C VAL A 304 -7.10 12.50 10.92
N GLY A 305 -8.23 11.79 11.01
CA GLY A 305 -8.67 10.89 9.95
C GLY A 305 -8.83 11.62 8.62
N SER A 306 -8.27 11.08 7.54
CA SER A 306 -8.46 11.59 6.18
C SER A 306 -9.94 11.54 5.81
N SER A 307 -10.41 12.48 5.01
CA SER A 307 -11.85 12.69 4.77
C SER A 307 -12.59 11.49 4.15
N TYR A 308 -11.85 10.67 3.40
CA TYR A 308 -12.33 9.46 2.73
C TYR A 308 -12.21 8.20 3.61
N SER A 309 -11.63 8.29 4.81
CA SER A 309 -11.37 7.15 5.69
C SER A 309 -12.15 7.30 6.99
N ASP A 310 -13.01 6.34 7.28
CA ASP A 310 -13.48 6.16 8.64
C ASP A 310 -12.35 5.50 9.45
N THR A 311 -12.09 6.04 10.63
CA THR A 311 -11.03 5.54 11.52
C THR A 311 -11.60 4.68 12.65
N ARG A 312 -12.92 4.48 12.68
CA ARG A 312 -13.59 3.58 13.62
C ARG A 312 -13.50 2.15 13.09
N HIS A 313 -13.43 1.20 14.01
CA HIS A 313 -13.45 -0.24 13.71
C HIS A 313 -12.36 -0.76 12.73
N VAL A 314 -11.33 0.03 12.45
CA VAL A 314 -10.08 -0.43 11.83
C VAL A 314 -9.10 -0.91 12.91
N THR A 315 -8.07 -1.67 12.52
CA THR A 315 -7.05 -2.13 13.48
C THR A 315 -6.19 -0.96 13.98
N LEU A 316 -5.74 -0.12 13.06
CA LEU A 316 -5.06 1.15 13.31
C LEU A 316 -5.08 2.01 12.04
N CYS A 317 -4.51 3.21 12.10
CA CYS A 317 -4.34 4.06 10.94
C CYS A 317 -2.87 4.31 10.61
N GLY A 318 -2.57 4.52 9.33
CA GLY A 318 -1.27 4.95 8.82
C GLY A 318 -1.35 6.33 8.17
N PRO A 319 -0.21 7.05 8.03
CA PRO A 319 -0.15 8.33 7.33
C PRO A 319 -0.63 8.23 5.87
N SER A 320 -1.31 9.27 5.41
CA SER A 320 -1.83 9.44 4.06
C SER A 320 -2.01 10.92 3.72
N ASP A 321 -2.51 11.21 2.52
CA ASP A 321 -3.04 12.51 2.11
C ASP A 321 -4.41 12.82 2.76
N ASP A 322 -5.03 13.91 2.33
CA ASP A 322 -6.43 14.25 2.65
C ASP A 322 -7.24 14.47 1.37
N GLY A 323 -8.54 14.19 1.44
CA GLY A 323 -9.45 14.43 0.33
C GLY A 323 -10.30 15.69 0.56
N GLU A 324 -10.64 16.38 -0.52
CA GLU A 324 -11.63 17.45 -0.43
C GLU A 324 -13.04 16.89 -0.20
N THR A 325 -13.75 17.41 0.80
CA THR A 325 -15.14 17.05 1.12
C THR A 325 -15.97 18.32 1.26
N TYR A 326 -17.15 18.32 0.66
CA TYR A 326 -18.13 19.38 0.83
C TYR A 326 -19.53 18.81 0.90
N ASP A 327 -19.95 18.46 2.12
CA ASP A 327 -21.27 17.95 2.38
C ASP A 327 -21.91 18.60 3.63
N ARG A 328 -23.04 18.06 4.08
CA ARG A 328 -23.77 18.61 5.23
C ARG A 328 -23.02 18.38 6.56
N GLY A 329 -22.24 17.30 6.65
CA GLY A 329 -21.54 16.88 7.85
C GLY A 329 -20.14 17.50 7.99
N GLU A 330 -19.46 17.77 6.88
CA GLU A 330 -18.09 18.27 6.89
C GLU A 330 -17.73 19.15 5.69
N ILE A 331 -16.83 20.12 5.93
CA ILE A 331 -16.22 20.97 4.89
C ILE A 331 -14.70 20.85 5.02
N ARG A 332 -14.06 20.27 4.01
CA ARG A 332 -12.62 20.17 3.84
C ARG A 332 -12.28 20.56 2.40
N LEU A 333 -11.82 21.77 2.20
CA LEU A 333 -11.50 22.33 0.90
C LEU A 333 -10.09 22.90 0.95
N ASP A 334 -9.35 22.80 -0.14
CA ASP A 334 -8.01 23.37 -0.20
C ASP A 334 -8.06 24.91 -0.24
N PRO A 335 -7.60 25.61 0.80
CA PRO A 335 -7.63 27.07 0.80
C PRO A 335 -6.56 27.69 -0.11
N HIS A 336 -5.60 26.89 -0.61
CA HIS A 336 -4.46 27.34 -1.41
C HIS A 336 -4.69 27.19 -2.93
N ARG A 337 -5.76 26.50 -3.33
CA ARG A 337 -6.16 26.39 -4.74
C ARG A 337 -6.62 27.72 -5.30
N ALA A 338 -6.04 28.09 -6.45
CA ALA A 338 -6.23 29.39 -7.07
C ALA A 338 -7.67 29.66 -7.56
N ASP A 339 -8.41 28.60 -7.89
CA ASP A 339 -9.79 28.63 -8.38
C ASP A 339 -10.82 28.42 -7.26
N GLN A 340 -10.37 28.14 -6.03
CA GLN A 340 -11.24 27.75 -4.95
C GLN A 340 -11.58 28.94 -4.05
N THR A 341 -12.87 29.27 -4.00
CA THR A 341 -13.38 30.25 -3.04
C THR A 341 -14.17 29.50 -1.98
N LEU A 342 -13.78 29.59 -0.72
CA LEU A 342 -14.57 29.01 0.37
C LEU A 342 -16.00 29.60 0.31
N PRO A 343 -17.05 28.76 0.36
CA PRO A 343 -18.43 29.25 0.37
C PRO A 343 -18.65 30.24 1.52
N ALA A 344 -19.50 31.25 1.33
CA ALA A 344 -19.71 32.31 2.33
C ALA A 344 -20.23 31.80 3.71
N HIS A 345 -20.74 30.57 3.77
CA HIS A 345 -21.18 29.90 5.01
C HIS A 345 -20.13 28.94 5.58
N ALA A 346 -19.05 28.65 4.85
CA ALA A 346 -17.91 27.91 5.36
C ALA A 346 -17.03 28.87 6.17
N SER A 347 -17.04 28.74 7.48
CA SER A 347 -16.05 29.42 8.31
C SER A 347 -14.66 28.79 8.10
N ALA A 348 -13.58 29.53 8.31
CA ALA A 348 -12.23 28.94 8.33
C ALA A 348 -12.11 27.83 9.42
N ALA A 349 -12.85 27.95 10.52
CA ALA A 349 -12.91 26.93 11.58
C ALA A 349 -13.50 25.60 11.10
N SER A 350 -14.43 25.62 10.13
CA SER A 350 -14.98 24.39 9.55
C SER A 350 -13.95 23.59 8.75
N ASN A 351 -12.87 24.22 8.28
CA ASN A 351 -11.84 23.63 7.44
C ASN A 351 -10.60 23.17 8.23
N GLU A 352 -10.64 23.21 9.57
CA GLU A 352 -9.46 23.01 10.42
C GLU A 352 -8.80 21.63 10.26
N LYS A 353 -9.57 20.64 9.81
CA LYS A 353 -9.11 19.27 9.60
C LYS A 353 -8.39 19.05 8.28
N PHE A 354 -8.65 19.87 7.27
CA PHE A 354 -8.04 19.71 5.94
C PHE A 354 -6.52 19.87 6.01
N SER A 355 -5.78 18.96 5.40
CA SER A 355 -4.33 19.09 5.20
C SER A 355 -3.99 19.08 3.71
N ALA A 356 -3.09 19.96 3.29
CA ALA A 356 -2.61 20.02 1.90
C ALA A 356 -1.40 19.11 1.64
N PHE A 357 -0.97 18.34 2.64
CA PHE A 357 0.19 17.44 2.54
C PHE A 357 -0.24 16.13 1.91
N ASP A 358 0.38 15.79 0.79
CA ASP A 358 0.28 14.43 0.22
C ASP A 358 1.41 13.53 0.72
N ILE A 359 1.24 12.24 0.45
CA ILE A 359 2.35 11.30 0.50
C ILE A 359 3.10 11.39 -0.83
N ILE A 360 4.41 11.64 -0.77
CA ILE A 360 5.27 11.45 -1.93
C ILE A 360 5.68 9.97 -1.99
N SER A 361 5.60 9.37 -3.18
CA SER A 361 6.13 8.03 -3.45
C SER A 361 6.79 7.95 -4.82
N THR A 362 7.43 6.83 -5.13
CA THR A 362 7.96 6.52 -6.47
C THR A 362 6.83 6.37 -7.48
N ASP A 363 7.08 6.78 -8.72
CA ASP A 363 6.11 6.71 -9.81
C ASP A 363 6.71 5.98 -11.02
N VAL A 364 5.86 5.65 -12.00
CA VAL A 364 6.33 5.09 -13.27
C VAL A 364 7.00 6.20 -14.08
N PRO A 365 8.30 6.08 -14.40
CA PRO A 365 8.99 7.09 -15.19
C PRO A 365 8.30 7.37 -16.53
N GLY A 366 8.26 8.64 -16.93
CA GLY A 366 7.60 9.09 -18.15
C GLY A 366 6.10 9.36 -17.98
N ILE A 367 5.32 9.14 -19.04
CA ILE A 367 3.93 9.64 -19.15
C ILE A 367 2.87 8.82 -18.42
N TYR A 368 3.18 7.58 -18.04
CA TYR A 368 2.20 6.62 -17.55
C TYR A 368 1.97 6.71 -16.04
N GLY A 369 2.88 7.36 -15.32
CA GLY A 369 2.76 7.61 -13.89
C GLY A 369 1.65 8.59 -13.53
N TYR A 370 1.31 8.66 -12.23
CA TYR A 370 0.35 9.62 -11.70
C TYR A 370 0.78 11.08 -11.93
N ALA A 371 2.07 11.38 -11.81
CA ALA A 371 2.59 12.72 -12.06
C ALA A 371 2.60 13.07 -13.54
N GLY A 372 2.87 12.08 -14.40
CA GLY A 372 3.00 12.22 -15.84
C GLY A 372 4.17 13.12 -16.25
N GLY A 373 5.10 12.57 -17.03
CA GLY A 373 6.18 13.36 -17.61
C GLY A 373 5.67 14.35 -18.69
N PRO A 374 6.32 15.51 -18.87
CA PRO A 374 5.93 16.48 -19.90
C PRO A 374 6.31 16.04 -21.33
N PHE A 375 6.93 14.87 -21.48
CA PHE A 375 7.48 14.36 -22.74
C PHE A 375 6.66 13.21 -23.28
N LEU A 376 6.16 13.31 -24.50
CA LEU A 376 5.27 12.31 -25.11
C LEU A 376 5.97 11.03 -25.62
N GLY A 377 7.30 10.98 -25.61
CA GLY A 377 8.07 9.84 -26.12
C GLY A 377 8.41 8.81 -25.05
N ASP A 378 8.81 7.61 -25.46
CA ASP A 378 9.25 6.55 -24.53
C ASP A 378 10.44 6.98 -23.69
N GLU A 379 10.52 6.53 -22.44
CA GLU A 379 11.66 6.83 -21.58
C GLU A 379 12.99 6.31 -22.16
N PRO A 380 14.11 7.03 -21.93
CA PRO A 380 15.41 6.57 -22.37
C PRO A 380 15.77 5.25 -21.69
N GLU A 381 16.37 4.32 -22.45
CA GLU A 381 16.82 3.03 -21.93
C GLU A 381 17.87 3.20 -20.82
N ILE A 382 18.68 4.26 -20.91
CA ILE A 382 19.73 4.57 -19.94
C ILE A 382 19.60 6.02 -19.47
N GLY A 383 19.53 6.17 -18.15
CA GLY A 383 19.53 7.45 -17.47
C GLY A 383 18.14 8.04 -17.28
N LEU A 384 18.09 9.15 -16.55
CA LEU A 384 16.88 9.89 -16.25
C LEU A 384 16.62 10.90 -17.34
N ARG A 385 15.42 10.91 -17.91
CA ARG A 385 14.98 12.02 -18.75
C ARG A 385 14.79 13.30 -17.94
N GLU A 386 14.08 13.19 -16.84
CA GLU A 386 13.66 14.29 -15.98
C GLU A 386 13.33 13.76 -14.57
N PHE A 387 13.24 14.63 -13.57
CA PHE A 387 13.13 14.23 -12.16
C PHE A 387 11.68 14.01 -11.71
N GLY A 388 10.75 14.83 -12.18
CA GLY A 388 9.37 14.90 -11.73
C GLY A 388 8.60 13.60 -11.91
N SER A 389 8.66 12.96 -13.09
CA SER A 389 7.92 11.72 -13.37
C SER A 389 8.37 10.49 -12.58
N TYR A 390 9.47 10.59 -11.83
CA TYR A 390 9.94 9.48 -10.99
C TYR A 390 9.25 9.46 -9.63
N PHE A 391 8.49 10.50 -9.30
CA PHE A 391 7.77 10.59 -8.04
C PHE A 391 6.35 11.12 -8.25
N CYS A 392 5.41 10.69 -7.42
CA CYS A 392 4.03 11.14 -7.47
C CYS A 392 3.56 11.66 -6.12
N ARG A 393 2.54 12.52 -6.19
CA ARG A 393 1.62 12.76 -5.08
C ARG A 393 0.69 11.54 -5.01
N PHE A 394 0.64 10.89 -3.87
CA PHE A 394 -0.10 9.65 -3.63
C PHE A 394 -0.85 9.75 -2.30
N GLY A 395 -1.78 8.82 -2.09
CA GLY A 395 -2.77 8.94 -1.04
C GLY A 395 -3.67 7.73 -0.90
N GLY A 396 -4.71 7.88 -0.08
CA GLY A 396 -5.67 6.83 0.22
C GLY A 396 -5.21 5.84 1.30
N THR A 397 -6.15 4.98 1.72
CA THR A 397 -5.85 3.84 2.61
C THR A 397 -4.85 2.85 2.02
N SER A 398 -4.62 2.89 0.70
CA SER A 398 -3.56 2.16 0.00
C SER A 398 -2.16 2.66 0.41
N ALA A 399 -1.94 3.98 0.48
CA ALA A 399 -0.69 4.55 1.00
C ALA A 399 -0.49 4.20 2.48
N ALA A 400 -1.53 4.37 3.30
CA ALA A 400 -1.49 4.06 4.72
C ALA A 400 -1.14 2.59 5.01
N SER A 401 -1.79 1.65 4.30
CA SER A 401 -1.51 0.20 4.44
C SER A 401 -0.10 -0.17 3.98
N ALA A 402 0.42 0.43 2.92
CA ALA A 402 1.80 0.22 2.47
C ALA A 402 2.82 0.66 3.51
N ILE A 403 2.62 1.85 4.12
CA ILE A 403 3.48 2.36 5.19
C ILE A 403 3.44 1.41 6.40
N VAL A 404 2.25 0.94 6.79
CA VAL A 404 2.09 0.00 7.92
C VAL A 404 2.74 -1.36 7.64
N ALA A 405 2.63 -1.89 6.42
CA ALA A 405 3.34 -3.09 6.00
C ALA A 405 4.86 -2.89 6.07
N GLY A 406 5.34 -1.71 5.65
CA GLY A 406 6.72 -1.30 5.82
C GLY A 406 7.18 -1.29 7.29
N VAL A 407 6.33 -0.82 8.22
CA VAL A 407 6.66 -0.82 9.67
C VAL A 407 6.84 -2.25 10.20
N LEU A 408 5.97 -3.19 9.80
CA LEU A 408 6.12 -4.60 10.14
C LEU A 408 7.39 -5.20 9.52
N SER A 409 7.68 -4.85 8.27
CA SER A 409 8.91 -5.28 7.60
C SER A 409 10.14 -4.80 8.35
N LEU A 410 10.19 -3.50 8.70
CA LEU A 410 11.29 -2.91 9.45
C LEU A 410 11.45 -3.56 10.83
N ALA A 411 10.34 -3.90 11.50
CA ALA A 411 10.38 -4.60 12.78
C ALA A 411 11.06 -5.98 12.67
N ARG A 412 10.79 -6.73 11.61
CA ARG A 412 11.50 -8.00 11.33
C ARG A 412 12.96 -7.77 10.95
N SER A 413 13.22 -6.83 10.03
CA SER A 413 14.57 -6.50 9.57
C SER A 413 15.50 -6.03 10.70
N THR A 414 14.95 -5.37 11.73
CA THR A 414 15.69 -4.90 12.91
C THR A 414 15.71 -5.92 14.06
N GLY A 415 15.03 -7.06 13.92
CA GLY A 415 14.91 -8.09 14.95
C GLY A 415 14.00 -7.70 16.14
N ARG A 416 13.23 -6.62 16.04
CA ARG A 416 12.21 -6.24 17.05
C ARG A 416 11.00 -7.17 17.02
N LEU A 417 10.68 -7.71 15.84
CA LEU A 417 9.72 -8.79 15.66
C LEU A 417 10.48 -10.06 15.27
N SER A 418 10.13 -11.17 15.92
CA SER A 418 10.76 -12.47 15.64
C SER A 418 10.59 -12.84 14.16
N PRO A 419 11.61 -13.43 13.50
CA PRO A 419 11.47 -14.02 12.17
C PRO A 419 10.38 -15.10 12.12
N ASP A 420 10.18 -15.82 13.21
CA ASP A 420 9.18 -16.90 13.32
C ASP A 420 7.81 -16.40 13.80
N ALA A 421 7.63 -15.07 13.99
CA ALA A 421 6.37 -14.53 14.48
C ALA A 421 5.24 -14.84 13.50
N ASP A 422 4.15 -15.40 14.01
CA ASP A 422 2.96 -15.65 13.22
C ASP A 422 2.16 -14.36 12.94
N GLY A 423 1.05 -14.44 12.21
CA GLY A 423 0.28 -13.24 11.86
C GLY A 423 -0.40 -12.55 13.06
N ILE A 424 -0.82 -13.31 14.07
CA ILE A 424 -1.44 -12.76 15.29
C ILE A 424 -0.38 -12.09 16.16
N GLU A 425 0.78 -12.71 16.31
CA GLU A 425 1.93 -12.16 17.03
C GLU A 425 2.41 -10.86 16.38
N ALA A 426 2.52 -10.84 15.04
CA ALA A 426 2.89 -9.64 14.29
C ALA A 426 1.86 -8.51 14.47
N LYS A 427 0.56 -8.81 14.37
CA LYS A 427 -0.51 -7.84 14.64
C LYS A 427 -0.47 -7.32 16.07
N SER A 428 -0.28 -8.20 17.05
CA SER A 428 -0.20 -7.84 18.47
C SER A 428 0.99 -6.94 18.74
N PHE A 429 2.17 -7.27 18.17
CA PHE A 429 3.36 -6.42 18.22
C PHE A 429 3.08 -5.03 17.65
N LEU A 430 2.47 -4.95 16.47
CA LEU A 430 2.14 -3.68 15.83
C LEU A 430 1.22 -2.81 16.71
N LEU A 431 0.24 -3.42 17.38
CA LEU A 431 -0.62 -2.72 18.34
C LEU A 431 0.14 -2.23 19.58
N THR A 432 1.24 -2.87 19.98
CA THR A 432 2.11 -2.34 21.06
C THR A 432 2.87 -1.09 20.65
N LEU A 433 3.08 -0.85 19.35
CA LEU A 433 3.60 0.41 18.82
C LEU A 433 2.52 1.49 18.71
N GLY A 434 1.25 1.12 18.88
CA GLY A 434 0.12 2.02 18.72
C GLY A 434 0.08 3.12 19.77
N VAL A 435 0.21 4.36 19.33
CA VAL A 435 -0.03 5.56 20.14
C VAL A 435 -1.38 6.13 19.76
N LYS A 436 -2.17 6.48 20.79
CA LYS A 436 -3.48 7.12 20.62
C LYS A 436 -3.29 8.62 20.36
N VAL A 437 -3.81 9.08 19.23
CA VAL A 437 -3.92 10.50 18.88
C VAL A 437 -5.35 10.94 19.13
N SER A 438 -5.53 11.92 20.00
CA SER A 438 -6.84 12.53 20.27
C SER A 438 -6.91 13.93 19.66
N ARG A 439 -7.56 14.06 18.50
CA ARG A 439 -7.69 15.34 17.78
C ARG A 439 -9.07 15.48 17.15
N ALA A 440 -9.62 16.69 17.17
CA ALA A 440 -10.94 17.01 16.61
C ALA A 440 -12.07 16.04 17.04
N GLY A 441 -12.01 15.56 18.30
CA GLY A 441 -13.00 14.63 18.87
C GLY A 441 -12.88 13.17 18.42
N GLN A 442 -11.85 12.81 17.65
CA GLN A 442 -11.53 11.44 17.27
C GLN A 442 -10.37 10.91 18.12
N GLU A 443 -10.44 9.64 18.52
CA GLU A 443 -9.33 8.89 19.10
C GLU A 443 -8.87 7.86 18.07
N ILE A 444 -7.63 7.99 17.61
CA ILE A 444 -7.09 7.20 16.49
C ILE A 444 -5.79 6.54 16.95
N THR A 445 -5.65 5.23 16.73
CA THR A 445 -4.41 4.51 17.01
C THR A 445 -3.49 4.57 15.79
N VAL A 446 -2.24 4.98 15.98
CA VAL A 446 -1.23 5.14 14.92
C VAL A 446 0.09 4.51 15.39
N PRO A 447 0.81 3.74 14.55
CA PRO A 447 2.09 3.18 14.97
C PRO A 447 3.13 4.28 15.18
N ALA A 448 3.87 4.24 16.28
CA ALA A 448 4.97 5.16 16.58
C ALA A 448 6.23 4.35 16.91
N TRP A 449 7.23 4.39 16.03
CA TRP A 449 8.42 3.55 16.12
C TRP A 449 9.20 3.76 17.42
N ASN A 450 9.33 5.02 17.83
CA ASN A 450 10.00 5.46 19.07
C ASN A 450 9.01 5.82 20.20
N GLY A 451 7.70 5.55 20.02
CA GLY A 451 6.66 5.89 20.98
C GLY A 451 6.17 7.34 20.92
N GLU A 452 6.67 8.16 19.99
CA GLU A 452 6.25 9.56 19.81
C GLU A 452 5.79 9.81 18.37
N LEU A 453 4.81 10.71 18.20
CA LEU A 453 4.28 11.10 16.89
C LEU A 453 4.53 12.59 16.66
N SER A 454 4.95 12.95 15.44
CA SER A 454 5.26 14.34 15.07
C SER A 454 4.69 14.71 13.70
N PHE A 455 3.47 15.21 13.70
CA PHE A 455 2.76 15.57 12.47
C PHE A 455 3.07 17.02 12.04
N PRO A 456 3.51 17.26 10.79
CA PRO A 456 4.05 18.55 10.35
C PRO A 456 3.00 19.66 10.22
N ASP A 457 1.73 19.31 10.01
CA ASP A 457 0.62 20.26 9.85
C ASP A 457 -0.23 20.38 11.13
N SER A 458 0.32 19.91 12.26
CA SER A 458 -0.32 20.07 13.56
C SER A 458 -0.43 21.55 13.94
N PRO A 459 -1.61 22.05 14.34
CA PRO A 459 -1.65 23.36 14.99
C PRO A 459 -0.77 23.33 16.24
N ALA A 460 0.02 24.38 16.44
CA ALA A 460 0.84 24.52 17.65
C ALA A 460 -0.05 24.40 18.90
N PRO A 461 0.41 23.77 19.99
CA PRO A 461 -0.36 23.72 21.23
C PRO A 461 -0.71 25.14 21.64
N ALA A 462 -2.00 25.39 21.88
CA ALA A 462 -2.48 26.72 22.28
C ALA A 462 -1.66 27.19 23.49
N GLU A 463 -1.00 28.35 23.36
CA GLU A 463 -0.31 28.98 24.48
C GLU A 463 -1.31 29.12 25.64
N THR A 464 -0.98 28.52 26.79
CA THR A 464 -1.75 28.69 28.02
C THR A 464 -1.90 30.19 28.26
N PRO A 465 -3.12 30.74 28.30
CA PRO A 465 -3.29 32.18 28.52
C PRO A 465 -2.60 32.54 29.83
N PRO A 466 -1.86 33.66 29.89
CA PRO A 466 -1.14 34.05 31.09
C PRO A 466 -2.13 34.12 32.24
N ALA A 467 -1.80 33.43 33.34
CA ALA A 467 -2.61 33.42 34.54
C ALA A 467 -2.91 34.87 34.93
N THR A 468 -4.19 35.25 34.85
CA THR A 468 -4.66 36.55 35.31
C THR A 468 -4.25 36.70 36.77
N ALA A 469 -3.40 37.69 37.06
CA ALA A 469 -2.98 38.02 38.41
C ALA A 469 -4.23 38.27 39.29
N PRO A 470 -4.24 37.76 40.53
CA PRO A 470 -5.37 37.97 41.44
C PRO A 470 -5.50 39.48 41.75
N ALA A 471 -6.74 39.95 41.70
CA ALA A 471 -7.13 41.34 41.95
C ALA A 471 -6.96 41.76 43.42
#